data_AF-A0A3S4HLV5-F1
#
_entry.id   AF-A0A3S4HLV5-F1
#
_cell.length_a   1.000
_cell.length_b   1.000
_cell.length_c   1.000
_cell.angle_alpha   90.00
_cell.angle_beta   90.00
_cell.angle_gamma   90.00
#
_symmetry.space_group_name_H-M   'P 1'
#
loop_
_entity.id
_entity.type
_entity.pdbx_description
1 polymer ?
#
loop_
_entity_poly.entity_id
_entity_poly.type
_entity_poly.pdbx_seq_one_letter_code
_entity_poly.pdbx_strand_id
1 'polypeptide(L)' 'MIEVGIVMGSNSDWEVMQHAARVLKSFGVACETRVVSAHRTRTCCSSTPKKPRRAA' A
#
# COMPACT_ATOMS: atom_id res chain seq x y z
N MET A 1 0.97 18.81 16.18
CA MET A 1 1.99 18.75 15.12
C MET A 1 1.37 18.11 13.89
N ILE A 2 1.71 18.57 12.70
CA ILE A 2 1.16 18.07 11.43
C ILE A 2 2.22 17.17 10.80
N GLU A 3 1.84 15.93 10.50
CA GLU A 3 2.70 14.93 9.87
C GLU A 3 2.05 14.46 8.57
N VAL A 4 2.85 14.38 7.50
CA VAL A 4 2.35 14.08 6.15
C VAL A 4 2.77 12.66 5.75
N GLY A 5 1.80 11.79 5.50
CA GLY A 5 2.05 10.45 4.97
C GLY A 5 2.11 10.43 3.44
N ILE A 6 3.24 10.03 2.88
CA ILE A 6 3.42 9.79 1.44
C ILE A 6 3.26 8.29 1.18
N VAL A 7 2.18 7.90 0.50
CA VAL A 7 1.89 6.50 0.17
C VAL A 7 2.08 6.26 -1.32
N MET A 8 2.74 5.16 -1.68
CA MET A 8 2.96 4.77 -3.08
C MET A 8 2.73 3.29 -3.34
N GLY A 9 2.35 2.94 -4.58
CA GLY A 9 1.97 1.58 -4.95
C GLY A 9 3.16 0.64 -5.15
N SER A 10 4.32 1.19 -5.48
CA SER A 10 5.54 0.47 -5.81
C SER A 10 6.80 1.27 -5.48
N ASN A 11 7.95 0.59 -5.38
CA ASN A 11 9.24 1.25 -5.20
C ASN A 11 9.65 2.10 -6.42
N SER A 12 9.15 1.77 -7.63
CA SER A 12 9.40 2.55 -8.84
C SER A 12 8.77 3.94 -8.79
N ASP A 13 7.69 4.11 -8.02
CA ASP A 13 7.06 5.43 -7.83
C ASP A 13 7.92 6.37 -6.95
N TRP A 14 8.92 5.83 -6.24
CA TRP A 14 9.78 6.61 -5.34
C TRP A 14 10.60 7.67 -6.07
N GLU A 15 11.08 7.38 -7.28
CA GLU A 15 11.86 8.34 -8.08
C GLU A 15 11.10 9.64 -8.33
N VAL A 16 9.76 9.56 -8.42
CA VAL A 16 8.87 10.72 -8.55
C VAL A 16 8.50 11.28 -7.17
N MET A 17 8.11 10.42 -6.23
CA MET A 17 7.61 10.84 -4.91
C MET A 17 8.68 11.45 -4.00
N GLN A 18 9.97 11.16 -4.22
CA GLN A 18 11.06 11.79 -3.47
C GLN A 18 11.09 13.32 -3.63
N HIS A 19 10.59 13.85 -4.77
CA HIS A 19 10.53 15.29 -4.98
C HIS A 19 9.54 15.96 -4.02
N ALA A 20 8.39 15.32 -3.77
CA ALA A 20 7.41 15.81 -2.80
C ALA A 20 7.97 15.77 -1.37
N ALA A 21 8.67 14.69 -0.99
CA ALA A 21 9.33 14.59 0.31
C ALA A 21 10.40 15.68 0.51
N ARG A 22 11.17 15.99 -0.55
CA ARG A 22 12.20 17.04 -0.50
C ARG A 22 11.61 18.43 -0.27
N VAL A 23 10.50 18.73 -0.95
CA VAL A 23 9.76 20.00 -0.77
C VAL A 23 9.20 20.12 0.65
N LEU A 24 8.56 19.07 1.16
CA LEU A 24 8.03 19.07 2.54
C LEU A 24 9.13 19.25 3.59
N LYS A 25 10.31 18.66 3.36
CA LYS A 25 11.48 18.85 4.21
C LYS A 25 12.00 20.29 4.18
N SER A 26 11.96 20.97 3.03
CA SER A 26 12.26 22.41 2.93
C SER A 26 11.29 23.28 3.71
N PHE A 27 10.04 22.85 3.87
CA PHE A 27 9.05 23.53 4.70
C PHE A 27 9.12 23.17 6.19
N GLY A 28 10.03 22.28 6.60
CA GLY A 28 10.16 21.83 7.98
C GLY A 28 9.03 20.92 8.46
N VAL A 29 8.29 20.30 7.53
CA VAL A 29 7.19 19.38 7.84
C VAL A 29 7.72 17.95 7.93
N ALA A 30 7.37 17.24 9.00
CA ALA A 30 7.70 15.82 9.14
C ALA A 30 6.88 14.99 8.15
N CYS A 31 7.52 14.07 7.43
CA CYS A 31 6.86 13.21 6.46
C CYS A 31 7.25 11.74 6.67
N GLU A 32 6.25 10.85 6.64
CA GLU A 32 6.44 9.39 6.68
C GLU A 32 6.15 8.82 5.29
N THR A 33 7.03 7.96 4.77
CA THR A 33 6.87 7.35 3.45
C THR A 33 6.55 5.86 3.59
N ARG A 34 5.44 5.38 3.01
CA ARG A 34 5.07 3.95 3.00
C ARG A 34 4.73 3.44 1.61
N VAL A 35 5.21 2.24 1.30
CA VAL A 35 4.88 1.53 0.06
C VAL A 35 3.73 0.57 0.36
N VAL A 36 2.55 0.83 -0.22
CA VAL A 36 1.34 0.03 -0.05
C VAL A 36 0.84 -0.40 -1.42
N SER A 37 1.06 -1.67 -1.77
CA SER A 37 0.54 -2.24 -3.00
C SER A 37 -0.92 -2.65 -2.82
N ALA A 38 -1.84 -1.98 -3.50
CA ALA A 38 -3.27 -2.33 -3.50
C ALA A 38 -3.57 -3.74 -4.05
N HIS A 39 -2.61 -4.35 -4.77
CA HIS A 39 -2.84 -5.57 -5.54
C HIS A 39 -2.56 -6.89 -4.79
N ARG A 40 -1.96 -6.86 -3.59
CA ARG A 40 -1.65 -8.09 -2.81
C ARG A 40 -2.60 -8.32 -1.63
N THR A 41 -3.75 -7.68 -1.63
CA THR A 41 -4.85 -7.98 -0.71
C THR A 41 -6.03 -8.63 -1.45
N ARG A 42 -5.75 -9.59 -2.34
CA ARG A 42 -6.72 -10.61 -2.79
C ARG A 42 -6.42 -11.94 -2.07
N THR A 43 -6.48 -11.95 -0.74
CA THR A 43 -6.46 -13.22 0.03
C THR A 43 -7.77 -13.49 0.77
N CYS A 44 -8.74 -12.58 0.68
CA CYS A 44 -10.12 -12.90 1.02
C CYS A 44 -10.83 -13.41 -0.27
N CYS A 45 -11.49 -14.57 -0.18
CA CYS A 45 -12.27 -15.24 -1.24
C CYS A 45 -11.52 -16.12 -2.25
N SER A 46 -11.24 -17.38 -1.87
CA SER A 46 -11.69 -18.55 -2.67
C SER A 46 -11.62 -19.91 -1.93
N SER A 47 -11.81 -19.97 -0.61
CA SER A 47 -12.05 -21.26 0.07
C SER A 47 -13.54 -21.42 0.36
N THR A 48 -14.36 -21.52 -0.69
CA THR A 48 -15.68 -22.15 -0.53
C THR A 48 -15.44 -23.61 -0.14
N PRO A 49 -15.97 -24.11 1.00
CA PRO A 49 -15.90 -25.54 1.29
C PRO A 49 -16.68 -26.28 0.20
N LYS A 50 -15.97 -27.06 -0.65
CA LYS A 50 -16.62 -27.98 -1.59
C LYS A 50 -17.46 -28.95 -0.77
N LYS A 51 -18.78 -28.94 -0.96
CA LYS A 51 -19.69 -29.94 -0.37
C LYS A 51 -19.16 -31.34 -0.68
N PRO A 52 -19.14 -32.28 0.28
CA PRO A 52 -18.90 -33.68 -0.05
C PRO A 52 -20.07 -34.15 -0.94
N ARG A 53 -19.76 -34.51 -2.19
CA ARG A 53 -20.69 -35.27 -3.03
C ARG A 53 -20.92 -36.60 -2.32
N ARG A 54 -22.11 -36.79 -1.77
CA ARG A 54 -22.67 -38.11 -1.47
C ARG A 54 -22.53 -38.98 -2.73
N ALA A 55 -21.82 -40.10 -2.62
CA ALA A 55 -21.96 -41.28 -3.45
C ALA A 55 -22.20 -42.41 -2.44
N ALA A 56 -23.46 -42.83 -2.31
CA ALA A 56 -24.00 -44.04 -2.94
C ALA A 56 -23.61 -45.28 -2.12
#